data_AF-A0A244CSR0-F1
#
_entry.id   AF-A0A244CSR0-F1
#
_cell.length_a   1.000
_cell.length_b   1.000
_cell.length_c   1.000
_cell.angle_alpha   90.00
_cell.angle_beta   90.00
_cell.angle_gamma   90.00
#
_symmetry.space_group_name_H-M   'P 1'
#
loop_
_entity.id
_entity.type
_entity.pdbx_description
1 polymer ?
#
loop_
_entity_poly.entity_id
_entity_poly.type
_entity_poly.pdbx_seq_one_letter_code
_entity_poly.pdbx_strand_id
1 'polypeptide(L)'
;MLKKYLMSSIIILGCLMLGKGFAWLVNDHFPAAIFGMLVLLSLLLSGKVHYEHVFPTAHFILKYMPLLFIPSGVALIEHLKLLEDNYWQIPLVALLSTLFTLALVGYLMQRNLKS
;
A
#
# COMPACT_ATOMS: atom_id res chain seq x y z
N MET A 1 17.98 23.91 -2.45
CA MET A 1 17.24 22.74 -2.98
C MET A 1 17.30 21.53 -2.06
N LEU A 2 18.48 21.07 -1.62
CA LEU A 2 18.64 19.88 -0.77
C LEU A 2 17.83 19.91 0.55
N LYS A 3 17.75 21.07 1.22
CA LYS A 3 16.96 21.24 2.46
C LYS A 3 15.48 20.87 2.32
N LYS A 4 14.87 21.12 1.15
CA LYS A 4 13.46 20.77 0.90
C LYS A 4 13.27 19.25 0.80
N TYR A 5 14.14 18.56 0.06
CA TYR A 5 14.14 17.09 -0.04
C TYR A 5 14.35 16.40 1.32
N LEU A 6 15.27 16.93 2.14
CA LEU A 6 15.53 16.38 3.46
C LEU A 6 14.31 16.51 4.38
N MET A 7 13.65 17.68 4.37
CA MET A 7 12.40 17.90 5.10
C MET A 7 11.29 16.94 4.62
N SER A 8 11.08 16.82 3.30
CA SER A 8 10.10 15.88 2.74
C SER A 8 10.36 14.44 3.16
N SER A 9 11.63 14.01 3.14
CA SER A 9 12.02 12.65 3.52
C SER A 9 11.75 12.38 4.99
N ILE A 10 12.07 13.33 5.87
CA ILE A 10 11.78 13.23 7.31
C ILE A 10 10.29 13.13 7.57
N ILE A 11 9.46 13.90 6.86
CA ILE A 11 8.00 13.83 7.02
C ILE A 11 7.47 12.46 6.61
N ILE A 12 7.86 11.96 5.43
CA ILE A 12 7.40 10.65 4.93
C ILE A 12 7.87 9.51 5.85
N LEU A 13 9.15 9.52 6.24
CA LEU A 13 9.72 8.50 7.13
C LEU A 13 9.15 8.58 8.54
N GLY A 14 8.98 9.77 9.10
CA GLY A 14 8.36 9.97 10.41
C GLY A 14 6.92 9.47 10.42
N CYS A 15 6.19 9.71 9.33
CA CYS A 15 4.84 9.21 9.15
C CYS A 15 4.78 7.67 9.06
N LEU A 16 5.72 7.07 8.34
CA LEU A 16 5.86 5.62 8.26
C LEU A 16 6.24 5.01 9.63
N MET A 17 7.12 5.66 10.40
CA MET A 17 7.47 5.21 11.75
C MET A 17 6.27 5.25 12.70
N LEU A 18 5.47 6.32 12.66
CA LEU A 18 4.23 6.41 13.41
C LEU A 18 3.24 5.32 12.97
N GLY A 19 3.07 5.13 11.66
CA GLY A 19 2.25 4.05 11.10
C GLY A 19 2.70 2.66 11.55
N LYS A 20 4.01 2.43 11.65
CA LYS A 20 4.58 1.18 12.16
C LYS A 20 4.31 0.98 13.66
N GLY A 21 4.34 2.06 14.44
CA GLY A 21 3.93 2.04 15.84
C GLY A 21 2.45 1.66 16.01
N PHE A 22 1.57 2.22 15.17
CA PHE A 22 0.16 1.85 15.14
C PHE A 22 -0.06 0.41 14.68
N ALA A 23 0.65 -0.04 13.65
CA ALA A 23 0.56 -1.42 13.15
C ALA A 23 0.94 -2.45 14.22
N TRP A 24 1.99 -2.14 15.01
CA TRP A 24 2.40 -2.98 16.14
C TRP A 24 1.31 -3.10 17.21
N LEU A 25 0.59 -2.02 17.49
CA LEU A 25 -0.54 -2.03 18.42
C LEU A 25 -1.71 -2.92 17.94
N VAL A 26 -1.86 -3.09 16.62
CA VAL A 26 -2.95 -3.84 15.98
C VAL A 26 -2.51 -5.27 15.59
N ASN A 27 -1.37 -5.77 16.09
CA ASN A 27 -0.83 -7.11 15.78
C ASN A 27 -0.56 -7.35 14.27
N ASP A 28 -0.12 -6.33 13.52
CA ASP A 28 0.35 -6.49 12.13
C ASP A 28 -0.69 -7.03 11.12
N HIS A 29 -1.99 -6.96 11.43
CA HIS A 29 -3.06 -7.34 10.50
C HIS A 29 -2.98 -6.60 9.15
N PHE A 30 -2.40 -5.39 9.15
CA PHE A 30 -2.25 -4.56 7.97
C PHE A 30 -0.81 -4.05 7.82
N PRO A 31 -0.32 -3.90 6.57
CA PRO A 31 0.97 -3.29 6.32
C PRO A 31 1.08 -1.90 6.99
N ALA A 32 2.19 -1.66 7.68
CA ALA A 32 2.48 -0.37 8.32
C ALA A 32 2.37 0.84 7.36
N ALA A 33 2.59 0.61 6.06
CA ALA A 33 2.44 1.62 5.02
C ALA A 33 1.01 2.19 4.93
N ILE A 34 -0.03 1.38 5.18
CA ILE A 34 -1.43 1.85 5.15
C ILE A 34 -1.66 2.86 6.28
N PHE A 35 -1.24 2.53 7.50
CA PHE A 35 -1.32 3.45 8.64
C PHE A 35 -0.46 4.69 8.42
N GLY A 36 0.73 4.55 7.85
CA GLY A 36 1.58 5.67 7.47
C GLY A 36 0.87 6.61 6.48
N MET A 37 0.15 6.08 5.50
CA MET A 37 -0.63 6.89 4.56
C MET A 37 -1.77 7.63 5.27
N LEU A 38 -2.48 6.98 6.19
CA LEU A 38 -3.55 7.61 6.97
C LEU A 38 -3.03 8.75 7.85
N VAL A 39 -1.90 8.55 8.53
CA VAL A 39 -1.27 9.60 9.35
C VAL A 39 -0.83 10.78 8.46
N LEU A 40 -0.31 10.52 7.26
CA LEU A 40 0.13 11.56 6.33
C LEU A 40 -1.06 12.38 5.85
N LEU A 41 -2.15 11.69 5.53
CA LEU A 41 -3.43 12.29 5.16
C LEU A 41 -3.96 13.17 6.29
N SER A 42 -3.97 12.69 7.54
CA SER A 42 -4.39 13.49 8.70
C SER A 42 -3.52 14.74 8.89
N LEU A 43 -2.21 14.64 8.63
CA LEU A 43 -1.28 15.78 8.70
C LEU A 43 -1.54 16.82 7.62
N LEU A 44 -1.84 16.38 6.40
CA LEU A 44 -2.24 17.24 5.28
C LEU A 44 -3.58 17.93 5.56
N LEU A 45 -4.58 17.18 6.04
CA LEU A 45 -5.89 17.71 6.40
C LEU A 45 -5.82 18.71 7.57
N SER A 46 -4.91 18.49 8.52
CA SER A 46 -4.67 19.42 9.64
C SER A 46 -3.99 20.73 9.22
N GLY A 47 -3.57 20.88 7.96
CA GLY A 47 -2.89 22.08 7.43
C GLY A 47 -1.47 22.30 7.96
N LYS A 48 -0.97 21.43 8.86
CA LYS A 48 0.39 21.52 9.43
C LYS A 48 1.48 21.24 8.41
N VAL A 49 1.18 20.44 7.39
CA VAL A 49 2.10 20.10 6.30
C VAL A 49 1.45 20.39 4.96
N HIS A 50 2.05 21.32 4.21
CA HIS A 50 1.65 21.63 2.85
C HIS A 50 2.16 20.58 1.85
N TYR A 51 1.39 20.34 0.79
CA TYR A 51 1.73 19.35 -0.25
C TYR A 51 3.13 19.61 -0.85
N GLU A 52 3.51 20.87 -1.01
CA GLU A 52 4.81 21.29 -1.55
C GLU A 52 6.00 20.78 -0.73
N HIS A 53 5.80 20.55 0.58
CA HIS A 53 6.82 20.00 1.46
C HIS A 53 6.99 18.49 1.35
N VAL A 54 6.05 17.76 0.74
CA VAL A 54 6.12 16.28 0.64
C VAL A 54 6.40 15.85 -0.80
N PHE A 55 5.91 16.64 -1.77
CA PHE A 55 6.01 16.38 -3.20
C PHE A 55 7.43 16.06 -3.72
N PRO A 56 8.52 16.76 -3.33
CA PRO A 56 9.85 16.54 -3.92
C PRO A 56 10.36 15.10 -3.74
N THR A 57 10.27 14.58 -2.51
CA THR A 57 10.75 13.23 -2.19
C THR A 57 9.74 12.17 -2.61
N ALA A 58 8.43 12.44 -2.46
CA ALA A 58 7.40 11.52 -2.95
C ALA A 58 7.51 11.30 -4.47
N HIS A 59 7.66 12.37 -5.25
CA HIS A 59 7.83 12.28 -6.71
C HIS A 59 9.13 11.55 -7.09
N PHE A 60 10.22 11.78 -6.37
CA PHE A 60 11.47 11.04 -6.56
C PHE A 60 11.30 9.54 -6.31
N ILE A 61 10.70 9.15 -5.19
CA ILE A 61 10.44 7.73 -4.85
C ILE A 61 9.51 7.10 -5.90
N LEU A 62 8.44 7.79 -6.30
CA LEU A 62 7.51 7.31 -7.32
C LEU A 62 8.18 7.15 -8.68
N LYS A 63 9.09 8.07 -9.06
CA LYS A 63 9.87 7.98 -10.30
C LYS A 63 10.76 6.72 -10.34
N TYR A 64 11.31 6.32 -9.19
CA TYR A 64 12.13 5.12 -9.05
C TYR A 64 11.38 3.92 -8.46
N MET A 65 10.05 3.98 -8.39
CA MET A 65 9.20 2.91 -7.87
C MET A 65 9.43 1.55 -8.55
N PRO A 66 9.67 1.46 -9.89
CA PRO A 66 10.01 0.19 -10.52
C PRO A 66 11.23 -0.49 -9.89
N LEU A 67 12.25 0.26 -9.46
CA LEU A 67 13.43 -0.30 -8.80
C LEU A 67 13.10 -0.95 -7.45
N LEU A 68 12.12 -0.40 -6.72
CA LEU A 68 11.64 -0.97 -5.46
C LEU A 68 10.85 -2.26 -5.66
N PHE A 69 10.27 -2.47 -6.85
CA PHE A 69 9.57 -3.71 -7.20
C PHE A 69 10.50 -4.84 -7.63
N ILE A 70 11.70 -4.53 -8.13
CA ILE A 70 12.69 -5.55 -8.54
C ILE A 70 12.97 -6.57 -7.42
N PRO A 71 13.35 -6.18 -6.17
CA PRO A 71 13.62 -7.16 -5.12
C PRO A 71 12.40 -8.00 -4.76
N SER A 72 11.20 -7.41 -4.75
CA SER A 72 9.96 -8.15 -4.55
C SER A 72 9.68 -9.13 -5.69
N GLY A 73 10.03 -8.78 -6.94
CA GLY A 73 9.90 -9.64 -8.10
C GLY A 73 10.91 -10.79 -8.09
N VAL A 74 12.16 -10.55 -7.69
CA VAL A 74 13.18 -11.61 -7.58
C VAL A 74 12.81 -12.64 -6.51
N ALA A 75 12.22 -12.22 -5.38
CA ALA A 75 11.70 -13.15 -4.38
C ALA A 75 10.58 -14.06 -4.91
N LEU A 76 9.76 -13.56 -5.84
CA LEU A 76 8.75 -14.36 -6.53
C LEU A 76 9.40 -15.38 -7.48
N ILE A 77 10.48 -14.98 -8.15
CA ILE A 77 11.25 -15.85 -9.06
C ILE A 77 11.82 -17.06 -8.30
N GLU A 78 12.29 -16.90 -7.06
CA GLU A 78 12.74 -18.04 -6.24
C GLU A 78 11.64 -19.10 -6.00
N HIS A 79 10.36 -18.71 -6.07
CA HIS A 79 9.20 -19.57 -5.90
C HIS A 79 8.54 -19.95 -7.25
N LEU A 80 9.19 -19.70 -8.39
CA LEU A 80 8.65 -19.97 -9.73
C LEU A 80 8.22 -21.42 -9.94
N LYS A 81 8.88 -22.40 -9.30
CA LYS A 81 8.50 -23.83 -9.44
C LYS A 81 7.06 -24.10 -9.04
N LEU A 82 6.58 -23.48 -7.95
CA LEU A 82 5.18 -23.59 -7.52
C LEU A 82 4.23 -22.96 -8.54
N LEU A 83 4.70 -21.91 -9.23
CA LEU A 83 3.96 -21.20 -10.26
C LEU A 83 3.88 -22.02 -11.56
N GLU A 84 4.95 -22.72 -11.94
CA GLU A 84 5.00 -23.61 -13.10
C GLU A 84 4.10 -24.84 -12.89
N ASP A 85 4.16 -25.47 -11.72
CA ASP A 85 3.32 -26.64 -11.38
C ASP A 85 1.82 -26.29 -11.38
N ASN A 86 1.46 -25.04 -11.09
CA ASN A 86 0.07 -24.59 -10.94
C ASN A 86 -0.30 -23.46 -11.92
N TYR A 87 0.38 -23.37 -13.06
CA TYR A 87 0.26 -22.23 -13.98
C TYR A 87 -1.18 -21.95 -14.42
N TRP A 88 -2.00 -22.99 -14.53
CA TRP A 88 -3.42 -22.89 -14.90
C TRP A 88 -4.32 -22.62 -13.69
N GLN A 89 -3.99 -23.16 -12.52
CA GLN A 89 -4.85 -23.10 -11.34
C GLN A 89 -4.83 -21.71 -10.69
N ILE A 90 -3.66 -21.06 -10.64
CA ILE A 90 -3.48 -19.75 -9.99
C ILE A 90 -4.35 -18.66 -10.62
N PRO A 91 -4.27 -18.39 -11.94
CA PRO A 91 -5.10 -17.34 -12.56
C PRO A 91 -6.59 -17.68 -12.51
N LEU A 92 -6.95 -18.97 -12.62
CA LEU A 92 -8.33 -19.42 -12.59
C LEU A 92 -8.96 -19.22 -11.19
N VAL A 93 -8.25 -19.62 -10.13
CA VAL A 93 -8.69 -19.38 -8.74
C VAL A 93 -8.74 -17.89 -8.43
N ALA A 94 -7.76 -17.09 -8.87
CA ALA A 94 -7.76 -15.65 -8.65
C ALA A 94 -8.94 -14.95 -9.35
N LEU A 95 -9.26 -15.34 -10.59
CA LEU A 95 -10.43 -14.81 -11.30
C LEU A 95 -11.73 -15.20 -10.62
N LEU A 96 -11.89 -16.49 -10.31
CA LEU A 96 -13.10 -17.00 -9.66
C LEU A 96 -13.29 -16.39 -8.27
N SER A 97 -12.24 -16.27 -7.46
CA SER A 97 -12.32 -15.65 -6.13
C SER A 97 -12.66 -14.17 -6.22
N THR A 98 -12.11 -13.46 -7.20
CA THR A 98 -12.38 -12.04 -7.41
C THR A 98 -13.83 -11.81 -7.84
N LEU A 99 -14.31 -12.57 -8.84
CA LEU A 99 -15.70 -12.49 -9.30
C LEU A 99 -16.68 -12.89 -8.18
N PHE A 100 -16.37 -13.95 -7.45
CA PHE A 100 -17.19 -14.41 -6.33
C PHE A 100 -17.25 -13.37 -5.21
N THR A 101 -16.10 -12.83 -4.79
CA THR A 101 -16.04 -11.79 -3.76
C THR A 101 -16.80 -10.55 -4.19
N LEU A 102 -16.64 -10.13 -5.44
CA LEU A 102 -17.33 -8.96 -5.98
C LEU A 102 -18.85 -9.17 -6.05
N ALA A 103 -19.31 -10.34 -6.50
CA ALA A 103 -20.73 -10.69 -6.50
C ALA A 103 -21.32 -10.77 -5.09
N LEU A 104 -20.60 -11.40 -4.15
CA LEU A 104 -21.05 -11.57 -2.77
C LEU A 104 -21.14 -10.22 -2.04
N VAL A 105 -20.09 -9.39 -2.13
CA VAL A 105 -20.08 -8.05 -1.52
C VAL A 105 -21.14 -7.17 -2.16
N GLY A 106 -21.31 -7.21 -3.48
CA GLY A 106 -22.36 -6.50 -4.18
C GLY A 106 -23.76 -6.89 -3.70
N TYR A 107 -24.03 -8.19 -3.59
CA TYR A 107 -25.29 -8.71 -3.08
C TYR A 107 -25.56 -8.31 -1.62
N LEU A 108 -24.56 -8.42 -0.74
CA LEU A 108 -24.67 -8.03 0.66
C LEU A 108 -24.94 -6.53 0.83
N MET A 109 -24.27 -5.70 0.03
CA MET A 109 -24.46 -4.25 0.06
C MET A 109 -25.85 -3.86 -0.45
N GLN A 110 -26.32 -4.49 -1.54
CA GLN A 110 -27.67 -4.27 -2.06
C GLN A 110 -28.76 -4.72 -1.09
N ARG A 111 -28.50 -5.76 -0.29
CA ARG A 111 -29.39 -6.19 0.79
C ARG A 111 -29.43 -5.20 1.96
N ASN A 112 -28.30 -4.62 2.35
CA ASN A 112 -28.24 -3.62 3.42
C ASN A 112 -28.88 -2.28 3.00
N LEU A 113 -28.79 -1.89 1.73
CA LEU A 113 -29.43 -0.67 1.19
C LEU A 113 -30.94 -0.80 0.98
N LYS A 114 -31.51 -2.01 1.02
CA LYS A 114 -32.95 -2.25 0.84
C LYS A 114 -33.70 -2.46 2.17
N SER A 115 -33.03 -2.28 3.31
CA SER A 115 -33.64 -2.27 4.65
C SER A 115 -33.85 -0.86 5.18
#